data_AF-A0A2G9U4U3-F1
#
_entry.id   AF-A0A2G9U4U3-F1
#
_cell.length_a   1.000
_cell.length_b   1.000
_cell.length_c   1.000
_cell.angle_alpha   90.00
_cell.angle_beta   90.00
_cell.angle_gamma   90.00
#
_symmetry.space_group_name_H-M   'P 1'
#
loop_
_entity.id
_entity.type
_entity.pdbx_description
1 polymer ?
#
loop_
_entity_poly.entity_id
_entity_poly.type
_entity_poly.pdbx_seq_one_letter_code
_entity_poly.pdbx_strand_id
1 'polypeptide(L)'
;MARANGICHSRRKLGAMCISMIFFIIAIDYRKRKMIESEDEKRKQHVKSDFLEDVDYALETMKYMYDMQRGKAEIRDVVEKMLTVSFRTLRHKVYCNIFDERRYAVVEGYVREIWQRGWDPRDHFYIPNLITCPIPRRFDSSTKLFVSISSKPCSAQRVALRVRVSKSEGEKEAVAVCVKGMDFQEDVSIRLVEWLEAQYLLGVSTVTTYVYTVPKRVKKVLDHYGELGKLEQIPLTLPGHSPNLPLVRSQYIARNRQQKRRHELIPYNDCLYRHISTHRYILILDIDELVVPMEHNNYFDLLKAIEQDTSADRTTSLSFPNVFKFPAKLVNQSVPEHLYMLRNSHRSRKTSDRRNYGKSMTSTANVATVFNHFALHRLTPNVTGTIYVPETLGVKLHYKGTCPIESRSECDELQTDTVPDHSIDRFADELERRVNRTLSELRFL
;
A
#
# COMPACT_ATOMS: atom_id res chain seq x y z
N MET A 1 84.98 26.61 -27.23
CA MET A 1 83.80 26.30 -28.06
C MET A 1 82.65 25.88 -27.15
N ALA A 2 81.65 26.74 -26.92
CA ALA A 2 80.30 26.34 -26.50
C ALA A 2 79.36 27.54 -26.69
N ARG A 3 78.49 27.46 -27.69
CA ARG A 3 77.49 28.47 -28.04
C ARG A 3 76.34 28.47 -27.04
N ALA A 4 75.94 29.65 -26.61
CA ALA A 4 74.64 29.91 -26.01
C ALA A 4 73.51 29.70 -27.04
N ASN A 5 72.47 28.94 -26.66
CA ASN A 5 71.16 28.81 -27.30
C ASN A 5 70.25 28.12 -26.25
N GLY A 6 69.08 28.59 -25.82
CA GLY A 6 68.31 29.77 -26.18
C GLY A 6 66.92 29.62 -25.52
N ILE A 7 66.42 30.70 -24.92
CA ILE A 7 65.08 30.85 -24.31
C ILE A 7 63.93 30.55 -25.32
N CYS A 8 64.25 30.45 -26.61
CA CYS A 8 63.31 30.16 -27.70
C CYS A 8 62.77 28.72 -27.72
N HIS A 9 63.43 27.75 -27.06
CA HIS A 9 62.98 26.35 -27.10
C HIS A 9 61.79 26.05 -26.17
N SER A 10 61.56 26.92 -25.16
CA SER A 10 60.50 26.77 -24.15
C SER A 10 59.12 27.24 -24.66
N ARG A 11 59.07 28.35 -25.42
CA ARG A 11 57.79 28.90 -25.93
C ARG A 11 57.10 28.02 -26.98
N ARG A 12 57.86 27.29 -27.81
CA ARG A 12 57.29 26.34 -28.80
C ARG A 12 56.66 25.11 -28.13
N LYS A 13 57.24 24.61 -27.03
CA LYS A 13 56.67 23.50 -26.26
C LYS A 13 55.38 23.91 -25.52
N LEU A 14 55.34 25.14 -24.99
CA LEU A 14 54.13 25.68 -24.35
C LEU A 14 52.97 25.87 -25.35
N GLY A 15 53.27 26.39 -26.55
CA GLY A 15 52.27 26.54 -27.62
C GLY A 15 51.69 25.21 -28.10
N ALA A 16 52.53 24.18 -28.25
CA ALA A 16 52.09 22.84 -28.63
C ALA A 16 51.19 22.18 -27.56
N MET A 17 51.49 22.40 -26.26
CA MET A 17 50.65 21.92 -25.17
C MET A 17 49.28 22.60 -25.13
N CYS A 18 49.21 23.92 -25.35
CA CYS A 18 47.93 24.64 -25.39
C CYS A 18 47.04 24.16 -26.55
N ILE A 19 47.61 23.94 -27.74
CA ILE A 19 46.87 23.43 -28.90
C ILE A 19 46.32 22.03 -28.62
N SER A 20 47.13 21.14 -28.04
CA SER A 20 46.69 19.79 -27.65
C SER A 20 45.55 19.83 -26.64
N MET A 21 45.61 20.73 -25.66
CA MET A 21 44.55 20.91 -24.66
C MET A 21 43.24 21.39 -25.28
N ILE A 22 43.30 22.30 -26.27
CA ILE A 22 42.12 22.78 -26.99
C ILE A 22 41.44 21.63 -27.76
N PHE A 23 42.22 20.81 -28.49
CA PHE A 23 41.67 19.65 -29.18
C PHE A 23 41.04 18.63 -28.22
N PHE A 24 41.63 18.46 -27.04
CA PHE A 24 41.08 17.57 -26.01
C PHE A 24 39.75 18.08 -25.45
N ILE A 25 39.62 19.39 -25.21
CA ILE A 25 38.37 20.02 -24.78
C ILE A 25 37.28 19.89 -25.85
N ILE A 26 37.61 20.12 -27.13
CA ILE A 26 36.67 19.96 -28.25
C ILE A 26 36.20 18.51 -28.35
N ALA A 27 37.11 17.54 -28.18
CA ALA A 27 36.76 16.12 -28.21
C ALA A 27 35.81 15.73 -27.05
N ILE A 28 36.02 16.29 -25.85
CA ILE A 28 35.12 16.08 -24.71
C ILE A 28 33.74 16.70 -24.97
N ASP A 29 33.68 17.94 -25.48
CA ASP A 29 32.39 18.60 -25.76
C ASP A 29 31.60 17.88 -26.84
N TYR A 30 32.28 17.41 -27.89
CA TYR A 30 31.67 16.59 -28.95
C TYR A 30 31.11 15.28 -28.38
N ARG A 31 31.86 14.59 -27.52
CA ARG A 31 31.41 13.33 -26.91
C ARG A 31 30.24 13.55 -25.95
N LYS A 32 30.23 14.68 -25.23
CA LYS A 32 29.14 15.09 -24.34
C LYS A 32 27.87 15.39 -25.12
N ARG A 33 27.95 16.13 -26.23
CA ARG A 33 26.78 16.39 -27.12
C ARG A 33 26.21 15.11 -27.70
N LYS A 34 27.05 14.20 -28.19
CA LYS A 34 26.60 12.92 -28.75
C LYS A 34 25.94 12.01 -27.71
N MET A 35 26.37 12.08 -26.45
CA MET A 35 25.68 11.40 -25.34
C MET A 35 24.30 12.00 -25.06
N ILE A 36 24.19 13.33 -25.03
CA ILE A 36 22.92 14.03 -24.80
C ILE A 36 21.90 13.70 -25.91
N GLU A 37 22.32 13.73 -27.18
CA GLU A 37 21.46 13.37 -28.30
C GLU A 37 20.98 11.90 -28.23
N SER A 38 21.87 10.98 -27.84
CA SER A 38 21.50 9.57 -27.64
C SER A 38 20.54 9.36 -26.46
N GLU A 39 20.68 10.13 -25.38
CA GLU A 39 19.75 10.10 -24.25
C GLU A 39 18.37 10.68 -24.63
N ASP A 40 18.34 11.76 -25.41
CA ASP A 40 17.08 12.35 -25.89
C ASP A 40 16.33 11.43 -26.87
N GLU A 41 17.03 10.72 -27.75
CA GLU A 41 16.40 9.70 -28.61
C GLU A 41 15.84 8.53 -27.80
N LYS A 42 16.60 8.02 -26.82
CA LYS A 42 16.11 6.98 -25.90
C LYS A 42 14.89 7.46 -25.10
N ARG A 43 14.90 8.72 -24.67
CA ARG A 43 13.78 9.34 -23.95
C ARG A 43 12.54 9.47 -24.84
N LYS A 44 12.69 9.90 -26.09
CA LYS A 44 11.58 9.96 -27.07
C LYS A 44 11.02 8.56 -27.38
N GLN A 45 11.88 7.56 -27.51
CA GLN A 45 11.47 6.18 -27.76
C GLN A 45 10.75 5.56 -26.54
N HIS A 46 11.22 5.85 -25.32
CA HIS A 46 10.56 5.45 -24.08
C HIS A 46 9.19 6.11 -23.92
N VAL A 47 9.06 7.42 -24.18
CA VAL A 47 7.79 8.16 -24.13
C VAL A 47 6.77 7.59 -25.14
N LYS A 48 7.23 7.20 -26.34
CA LYS A 48 6.36 6.57 -27.34
C LYS A 48 5.90 5.16 -26.93
N SER A 49 6.76 4.40 -26.25
CA SER A 49 6.43 3.06 -25.72
C SER A 49 5.42 3.16 -24.57
N ASP A 50 5.65 4.06 -23.62
CA ASP A 50 4.77 4.27 -22.47
C ASP A 50 3.37 4.73 -22.91
N PHE A 51 3.28 5.63 -23.91
CA PHE A 51 1.99 6.04 -24.48
C PHE A 51 1.22 4.88 -25.12
N LEU A 52 1.90 3.97 -25.82
CA LEU A 52 1.26 2.81 -26.45
C LEU A 52 0.80 1.79 -25.39
N GLU A 53 1.59 1.57 -24.34
CA GLU A 53 1.18 0.71 -23.21
C GLU A 53 -0.01 1.29 -22.43
N ASP A 54 -0.04 2.61 -22.21
CA ASP A 54 -1.17 3.29 -21.58
C ASP A 54 -2.45 3.21 -22.45
N VAL A 55 -2.29 3.26 -23.78
CA VAL A 55 -3.39 3.07 -24.74
C VAL A 55 -3.89 1.62 -24.74
N ASP A 56 -3.00 0.63 -24.72
CA ASP A 56 -3.39 -0.79 -24.64
C ASP A 56 -4.11 -1.09 -23.32
N TYR A 57 -3.61 -0.56 -22.20
CA TYR A 57 -4.28 -0.65 -20.90
C TYR A 57 -5.67 0.01 -20.91
N ALA A 58 -5.79 1.19 -21.52
CA ALA A 58 -7.06 1.88 -21.68
C ALA A 58 -8.02 1.07 -22.57
N LEU A 59 -7.54 0.48 -23.66
CA LEU A 59 -8.33 -0.35 -24.58
C LEU A 59 -8.80 -1.66 -23.93
N GLU A 60 -7.95 -2.32 -23.14
CA GLU A 60 -8.34 -3.50 -22.36
C GLU A 60 -9.38 -3.15 -21.30
N THR A 61 -9.20 -2.02 -20.62
CA THR A 61 -10.17 -1.50 -19.67
C THR A 61 -11.49 -1.16 -20.36
N MET A 62 -11.44 -0.53 -21.54
CA MET A 62 -12.62 -0.22 -22.35
C MET A 62 -13.33 -1.48 -22.84
N LYS A 63 -12.58 -2.52 -23.23
CA LYS A 63 -13.16 -3.81 -23.63
C LYS A 63 -13.83 -4.51 -22.45
N TYR A 64 -13.21 -4.52 -21.28
CA TYR A 64 -13.81 -5.03 -20.05
C TYR A 64 -15.09 -4.25 -19.68
N MET A 65 -15.05 -2.92 -19.76
CA MET A 65 -16.21 -2.04 -19.51
C MET A 65 -17.33 -2.28 -20.54
N TYR A 66 -16.98 -2.48 -21.81
CA TYR A 66 -17.91 -2.77 -22.90
C TYR A 66 -18.60 -4.12 -22.74
N ASP A 67 -17.85 -5.15 -22.36
CA ASP A 67 -18.39 -6.48 -22.07
C ASP A 67 -19.34 -6.44 -20.85
N MET A 68 -19.05 -5.59 -19.87
CA MET A 68 -19.91 -5.34 -18.71
C MET A 68 -21.20 -4.60 -19.08
N GLN A 69 -21.12 -3.56 -19.93
CA GLN A 69 -22.30 -2.81 -20.41
C GLN A 69 -23.23 -3.64 -21.30
N ARG A 70 -22.71 -4.64 -22.02
CA ARG A 70 -23.50 -5.55 -22.86
C ARG A 70 -24.05 -6.77 -22.13
N GLY A 71 -23.91 -6.84 -20.80
CA GLY A 71 -24.36 -8.00 -20.02
C GLY A 71 -23.60 -9.29 -20.33
N LYS A 72 -22.48 -9.24 -21.06
CA LYS A 72 -21.59 -10.38 -21.31
C LYS A 72 -20.65 -10.63 -20.12
N ALA A 73 -20.33 -9.58 -19.37
CA ALA A 73 -19.71 -9.63 -18.06
C ALA A 73 -20.73 -9.19 -17.00
N GLU A 74 -21.78 -9.99 -16.84
CA GLU A 74 -22.58 -9.97 -15.62
C GLU A 74 -21.62 -10.34 -14.46
N ILE A 75 -21.51 -9.51 -13.41
CA ILE A 75 -20.88 -9.95 -12.16
C ILE A 75 -21.81 -11.01 -11.60
N ARG A 76 -21.60 -12.26 -12.00
CA ARG A 76 -22.21 -13.39 -11.31
C ARG A 76 -21.67 -13.41 -9.89
N ASP A 77 -22.53 -13.77 -8.94
CA ASP A 77 -22.22 -13.81 -7.51
C ASP A 77 -21.06 -14.75 -7.14
N VAL A 78 -20.54 -15.54 -8.09
CA VAL A 78 -19.40 -16.44 -7.88
C VAL A 78 -18.33 -16.18 -8.94
N VAL A 79 -17.41 -15.26 -8.65
CA VAL A 79 -16.16 -15.06 -9.41
C VAL A 79 -15.01 -15.23 -8.44
N GLU A 80 -14.13 -16.18 -8.70
CA GLU A 80 -12.93 -16.36 -7.86
C GLU A 80 -11.84 -15.40 -8.30
N LYS A 81 -11.26 -14.70 -7.33
CA LYS A 81 -10.20 -13.72 -7.54
C LYS A 81 -8.95 -14.15 -6.79
N MET A 82 -7.88 -14.40 -7.54
CA MET A 82 -6.60 -14.85 -6.99
C MET A 82 -5.57 -13.73 -7.08
N LEU A 83 -4.87 -13.50 -5.98
CA LEU A 83 -3.71 -12.63 -5.94
C LEU A 83 -2.48 -13.45 -6.27
N THR A 84 -1.72 -13.01 -7.27
CA THR A 84 -0.50 -13.68 -7.70
C THR A 84 0.64 -12.68 -7.83
N VAL A 85 1.87 -13.19 -7.78
CA VAL A 85 3.06 -12.40 -8.07
C VAL A 85 3.85 -13.10 -9.15
N SER A 86 4.16 -12.39 -10.23
CA SER A 86 5.00 -12.86 -11.32
C SER A 86 6.30 -12.08 -11.35
N PHE A 87 7.41 -12.75 -11.70
CA PHE A 87 8.60 -12.02 -12.10
C PHE A 87 8.39 -11.52 -13.53
N ARG A 88 8.38 -10.19 -13.72
CA ARG A 88 7.98 -9.51 -14.95
C ARG A 88 6.49 -9.61 -15.27
N THR A 89 6.08 -8.86 -16.28
CA THR A 89 4.72 -8.82 -16.81
C THR A 89 4.29 -10.18 -17.34
N LEU A 90 3.08 -10.62 -16.99
CA LEU A 90 2.47 -11.81 -17.57
C LEU A 90 2.02 -11.51 -19.01
N ARG A 91 2.76 -12.06 -20.00
CA ARG A 91 2.45 -11.90 -21.44
C ARG A 91 1.70 -13.10 -22.03
N HIS A 92 1.52 -14.16 -21.26
CA HIS A 92 0.86 -15.39 -21.70
C HIS A 92 -0.55 -15.45 -21.13
N LYS A 93 -1.44 -16.12 -21.86
CA LYS A 93 -2.78 -16.42 -21.36
C LYS A 93 -2.69 -17.27 -20.09
N VAL A 94 -3.55 -16.95 -19.12
CA VAL A 94 -3.73 -17.74 -17.91
C VAL A 94 -5.07 -18.47 -18.02
N TYR A 95 -5.07 -19.74 -17.66
CA TYR A 95 -6.26 -20.58 -17.61
C TYR A 95 -6.55 -21.00 -16.17
N CYS A 96 -7.81 -20.88 -15.76
CA CYS A 96 -8.28 -21.35 -14.47
C CYS A 96 -8.92 -22.73 -14.66
N ASN A 97 -8.32 -23.74 -14.04
CA ASN A 97 -8.83 -25.09 -13.96
C ASN A 97 -9.67 -25.19 -12.69
N ILE A 98 -10.99 -25.20 -12.85
CA ILE A 98 -11.99 -25.15 -11.78
C ILE A 98 -12.59 -26.54 -11.61
N PHE A 99 -12.60 -27.07 -10.41
CA PHE A 99 -13.06 -28.43 -10.17
C PHE A 99 -13.62 -28.67 -8.77
N ASP A 100 -14.52 -29.64 -8.68
CA ASP A 100 -14.95 -30.26 -7.44
C ASP A 100 -14.81 -31.78 -7.55
N GLU A 101 -15.38 -32.54 -6.61
CA GLU A 101 -15.28 -34.01 -6.58
C GLU A 101 -15.87 -34.70 -7.83
N ARG A 102 -16.72 -34.03 -8.63
CA ARG A 102 -17.46 -34.64 -9.74
C ARG A 102 -17.28 -33.94 -11.08
N ARG A 103 -16.94 -32.65 -11.07
CA ARG A 103 -16.99 -31.77 -12.24
C ARG A 103 -15.65 -31.07 -12.41
N TYR A 104 -15.26 -30.87 -13.67
CA TYR A 104 -14.05 -30.14 -14.06
C TYR A 104 -14.38 -29.14 -15.16
N ALA A 105 -13.73 -27.96 -15.15
CA ALA A 105 -13.85 -26.94 -16.17
C ALA A 105 -12.55 -26.18 -16.35
N VAL A 106 -12.37 -25.63 -17.54
CA VAL A 106 -11.29 -24.71 -17.84
C VAL A 106 -11.90 -23.43 -18.40
N VAL A 107 -11.48 -22.29 -17.86
CA VAL A 107 -11.86 -20.97 -18.33
C VAL A 107 -10.61 -20.13 -18.54
N GLU A 108 -10.64 -19.18 -19.47
CA GLU A 108 -9.60 -18.16 -19.58
C GLU A 108 -9.73 -17.18 -18.40
N GLY A 109 -8.63 -16.94 -17.69
CA GLY A 109 -8.57 -16.02 -16.56
C GLY A 109 -8.19 -14.61 -17.01
N TYR A 110 -8.85 -13.60 -16.45
CA TYR A 110 -8.52 -12.20 -16.70
C TYR A 110 -7.43 -11.75 -15.74
N VAL A 111 -6.28 -11.36 -16.29
CA VAL A 111 -5.15 -10.87 -15.50
C VAL A 111 -5.20 -9.34 -15.47
N ARG A 112 -5.17 -8.77 -14.26
CA ARG A 112 -5.03 -7.33 -14.05
C ARG A 112 -3.79 -7.07 -13.21
N GLU A 113 -2.83 -6.34 -13.77
CA GLU A 113 -1.67 -5.88 -13.01
C GLU A 113 -2.12 -4.93 -11.89
N ILE A 114 -1.63 -5.15 -10.67
CA ILE A 114 -1.90 -4.31 -9.50
C ILE A 114 -0.72 -3.33 -9.36
N TRP A 115 -0.42 -2.57 -10.40
CA TRP A 115 0.66 -1.58 -10.42
C TRP A 115 0.39 -0.56 -11.51
N GLN A 116 0.70 0.72 -11.27
CA GLN A 116 0.64 1.74 -12.33
C GLN A 116 2.03 1.93 -12.92
N ARG A 117 2.15 1.72 -14.23
CA ARG A 117 3.43 1.85 -14.96
C ARG A 117 4.03 3.24 -14.85
N GLY A 118 3.20 4.28 -14.80
CA GLY A 118 3.64 5.66 -14.55
C GLY A 118 4.40 5.89 -13.23
N TRP A 119 4.32 4.99 -12.25
CA TRP A 119 5.12 5.09 -11.01
C TRP A 119 6.53 4.54 -11.16
N ASP A 120 6.69 3.50 -11.98
CA ASP A 120 7.94 2.84 -12.30
C ASP A 120 7.69 1.86 -13.47
N PRO A 121 8.14 2.19 -14.70
CA PRO A 121 7.82 1.41 -15.90
C PRO A 121 8.68 0.13 -16.01
N ARG A 122 9.76 0.03 -15.23
CA ARG A 122 10.72 -1.08 -15.31
C ARG A 122 10.03 -2.41 -15.02
N ASP A 123 10.25 -3.37 -15.93
CA ASP A 123 9.64 -4.69 -15.86
C ASP A 123 10.45 -5.72 -15.04
N HIS A 124 11.70 -5.39 -14.67
CA HIS A 124 12.58 -6.30 -13.90
C HIS A 124 12.25 -6.30 -12.41
N PHE A 125 11.00 -6.58 -12.07
CA PHE A 125 10.46 -6.62 -10.71
C PHE A 125 9.52 -7.81 -10.55
N TYR A 126 9.25 -8.18 -9.30
CA TYR A 126 8.08 -8.98 -8.97
C TYR A 126 6.85 -8.07 -9.01
N ILE A 127 5.90 -8.42 -9.89
CA ILE A 127 4.71 -7.65 -10.21
C ILE A 127 3.48 -8.38 -9.63
N PRO A 128 2.68 -7.71 -8.78
CA PRO A 128 1.44 -8.27 -8.25
C PRO A 128 0.34 -8.21 -9.31
N ASN A 129 -0.48 -9.26 -9.40
CA ASN A 129 -1.58 -9.39 -10.33
C ASN A 129 -2.84 -9.91 -9.63
N LEU A 130 -3.99 -9.43 -10.08
CA LEU A 130 -5.30 -9.99 -9.77
C LEU A 130 -5.74 -10.85 -10.94
N ILE A 131 -5.91 -12.15 -10.71
CA ILE A 131 -6.44 -13.10 -11.70
C ILE A 131 -7.90 -13.38 -11.37
N THR A 132 -8.79 -13.04 -12.30
CA THR A 132 -10.25 -13.18 -12.15
C THR A 132 -10.73 -14.34 -13.00
N CYS A 133 -11.33 -15.36 -12.37
CA CYS A 133 -11.80 -16.58 -13.02
C CYS A 133 -13.34 -16.64 -12.98
N PRO A 134 -14.03 -16.56 -14.14
CA PRO A 134 -15.47 -16.76 -14.19
C PRO A 134 -15.83 -18.19 -13.79
N ILE A 135 -16.68 -18.37 -12.77
CA ILE A 135 -17.11 -19.72 -12.37
C ILE A 135 -18.31 -20.14 -13.25
N PRO A 136 -18.25 -21.30 -13.94
CA PRO A 136 -19.37 -21.80 -14.72
C PRO A 136 -20.59 -22.14 -13.86
N ARG A 137 -21.82 -21.84 -14.33
CA ARG A 137 -23.10 -22.10 -13.60
C ARG A 137 -23.23 -23.51 -13.06
N ARG A 138 -22.62 -24.48 -13.74
CA ARG A 138 -22.63 -25.88 -13.30
C ARG A 138 -21.96 -26.10 -11.94
N PHE A 139 -21.28 -25.11 -11.36
CA PHE A 139 -20.69 -25.18 -10.02
C PHE A 139 -21.43 -24.35 -8.96
N ASP A 140 -22.56 -23.71 -9.30
CA ASP A 140 -23.30 -22.84 -8.36
C ASP A 140 -23.75 -23.62 -7.10
N SER A 141 -24.01 -24.92 -7.25
CA SER A 141 -24.39 -25.81 -6.15
C SER A 141 -23.20 -26.42 -5.39
N SER A 142 -21.96 -26.12 -5.78
CA SER A 142 -20.77 -26.75 -5.20
C SER A 142 -20.38 -26.12 -3.86
N THR A 143 -20.20 -26.96 -2.83
CA THR A 143 -19.76 -26.53 -1.50
C THR A 143 -18.25 -26.61 -1.30
N LYS A 144 -17.57 -27.37 -2.18
CA LYS A 144 -16.13 -27.61 -2.15
C LYS A 144 -15.57 -27.44 -3.55
N LEU A 145 -15.40 -26.18 -3.95
CA LEU A 145 -14.84 -25.83 -5.24
C LEU A 145 -13.35 -25.47 -5.09
N PHE A 146 -12.55 -25.90 -6.04
CA PHE A 146 -11.12 -25.63 -6.10
C PHE A 146 -10.76 -25.00 -7.44
N VAL A 147 -9.73 -24.16 -7.44
CA VAL A 147 -9.18 -23.53 -8.63
C VAL A 147 -7.66 -23.73 -8.66
N SER A 148 -7.12 -24.01 -9.84
CA SER A 148 -5.68 -23.97 -10.10
C SER A 148 -5.39 -23.22 -11.39
N ILE A 149 -4.24 -22.54 -11.47
CA ILE A 149 -3.87 -21.70 -12.62
C ILE A 149 -2.80 -22.36 -13.49
N SER A 150 -2.93 -22.28 -14.80
CA SER A 150 -1.95 -22.81 -15.75
C SER A 150 -1.76 -21.86 -16.93
N SER A 151 -0.61 -21.96 -17.60
CA SER A 151 -0.34 -21.24 -18.86
C SER A 151 -0.90 -21.94 -20.10
N LYS A 152 -1.34 -23.20 -19.94
CA LYS A 152 -1.96 -24.02 -20.99
C LYS A 152 -3.34 -24.50 -20.52
N PRO A 153 -4.33 -24.60 -21.42
CA PRO A 153 -5.64 -25.15 -21.05
C PRO A 153 -5.50 -26.63 -20.67
N CYS A 154 -6.39 -27.09 -19.79
CA CYS A 154 -6.49 -28.49 -19.37
C CYS A 154 -5.19 -29.07 -18.78
N SER A 155 -4.38 -28.23 -18.12
CA SER A 155 -3.13 -28.65 -17.50
C SER A 155 -3.30 -28.72 -15.99
N ALA A 156 -3.43 -29.95 -15.47
CA ALA A 156 -3.53 -30.19 -14.04
C ALA A 156 -2.27 -29.68 -13.31
N GLN A 157 -2.48 -28.90 -12.24
CA GLN A 157 -1.42 -28.42 -11.38
C GLN A 157 -1.48 -29.12 -10.02
N ARG A 158 -0.33 -29.25 -9.36
CA ARG A 158 -0.23 -29.86 -8.03
C ARG A 158 -0.83 -28.99 -6.92
N VAL A 159 -0.92 -27.68 -7.15
CA VAL A 159 -1.40 -26.71 -6.15
C VAL A 159 -2.73 -26.14 -6.62
N ALA A 160 -3.74 -26.23 -5.76
CA ALA A 160 -5.05 -25.66 -5.98
C ALA A 160 -5.50 -24.89 -4.73
N LEU A 161 -6.23 -23.80 -4.96
CA LEU A 161 -6.83 -22.98 -3.91
C LEU A 161 -8.29 -23.36 -3.76
N ARG A 162 -8.77 -23.46 -2.52
CA ARG A 162 -10.19 -23.62 -2.24
C ARG A 162 -10.89 -22.28 -2.45
N VAL A 163 -11.90 -22.27 -3.32
CA VAL A 163 -12.75 -21.11 -3.58
C VAL A 163 -13.52 -20.79 -2.30
N ARG A 164 -13.45 -19.53 -1.86
CA ARG A 164 -14.20 -19.03 -0.70
C ARG A 164 -15.49 -18.38 -1.16
N VAL A 165 -16.57 -19.14 -1.19
CA VAL A 165 -17.91 -18.59 -1.41
C VAL A 165 -18.38 -17.98 -0.09
N SER A 166 -18.22 -16.66 0.06
CA SER A 166 -18.79 -15.95 1.20
C SER A 166 -20.31 -15.90 1.05
N LYS A 167 -21.03 -16.51 1.99
CA LYS A 167 -22.44 -16.18 2.21
C LYS A 167 -22.45 -15.00 3.18
N SER A 168 -22.96 -13.84 2.76
CA SER A 168 -23.16 -12.75 3.72
C SER A 168 -24.36 -13.10 4.59
N GLU A 169 -24.09 -13.57 5.80
CA GLU A 169 -25.12 -13.80 6.81
C GLU A 169 -25.09 -12.60 7.76
N GLY A 170 -25.86 -11.56 7.45
CA GLY A 170 -26.04 -10.38 8.32
C GLY A 170 -25.64 -9.04 7.71
N GLU A 171 -25.87 -7.98 8.48
CA GLU A 171 -25.40 -6.64 8.17
C GLU A 171 -23.87 -6.57 8.29
N LYS A 172 -23.24 -5.83 7.37
CA LYS A 172 -21.80 -5.64 7.36
C LYS A 172 -21.38 -4.69 8.49
N GLU A 173 -20.31 -5.06 9.19
CA GLU A 173 -19.61 -4.20 10.13
C GLU A 173 -19.06 -2.93 9.43
N ALA A 174 -18.83 -1.86 10.19
CA ALA A 174 -18.44 -0.58 9.61
C ALA A 174 -17.05 -0.62 8.95
N VAL A 175 -16.02 -0.96 9.73
CA VAL A 175 -14.62 -0.84 9.31
C VAL A 175 -13.78 -2.01 9.82
N ALA A 176 -13.06 -2.66 8.91
CA ALA A 176 -11.91 -3.50 9.25
C ALA A 176 -10.61 -2.74 9.00
N VAL A 177 -9.61 -2.92 9.86
CA VAL A 177 -8.28 -2.33 9.67
C VAL A 177 -7.31 -3.35 9.07
N CYS A 178 -6.57 -2.93 8.04
CA CYS A 178 -5.56 -3.71 7.36
C CYS A 178 -4.17 -3.12 7.64
N VAL A 179 -3.32 -3.87 8.34
CA VAL A 179 -1.96 -3.43 8.68
C VAL A 179 -0.97 -3.94 7.64
N LYS A 180 0.04 -3.12 7.31
CA LYS A 180 1.15 -3.56 6.43
C LYS A 180 1.91 -4.76 7.02
N GLY A 181 2.76 -5.37 6.19
CA GLY A 181 3.68 -6.43 6.62
C GLY A 181 4.60 -5.97 7.75
N MET A 182 4.44 -6.55 8.93
CA MET A 182 5.22 -6.29 10.13
C MET A 182 6.58 -7.01 10.05
N ASP A 183 7.64 -6.22 9.92
CA ASP A 183 9.03 -6.66 9.88
C ASP A 183 9.84 -5.80 10.86
N PHE A 184 9.73 -6.11 12.16
CA PHE A 184 10.32 -5.33 13.25
C PHE A 184 11.49 -6.06 13.89
N GLN A 185 12.62 -5.37 14.02
CA GLN A 185 13.76 -5.83 14.82
C GLN A 185 13.69 -5.31 16.26
N GLU A 186 13.06 -4.15 16.45
CA GLU A 186 12.89 -3.49 17.73
C GLU A 186 11.54 -3.83 18.38
N ASP A 187 11.47 -3.73 19.70
CA ASP A 187 10.24 -3.97 20.46
C ASP A 187 9.31 -2.76 20.41
N VAL A 188 8.18 -2.93 19.73
CA VAL A 188 7.10 -1.94 19.64
C VAL A 188 5.85 -2.38 20.41
N SER A 189 5.97 -3.40 21.28
CA SER A 189 4.82 -4.07 21.90
C SER A 189 3.89 -3.14 22.69
N ILE A 190 4.44 -2.25 23.51
CA ILE A 190 3.64 -1.30 24.31
C ILE A 190 2.88 -0.32 23.41
N ARG A 191 3.57 0.26 22.43
CA ARG A 191 2.96 1.17 21.44
C ARG A 191 1.89 0.46 20.61
N LEU A 192 2.11 -0.81 20.29
CA LEU A 192 1.14 -1.63 19.56
C LEU A 192 -0.13 -1.86 20.38
N VAL A 193 -0.02 -2.08 21.71
CA VAL A 193 -1.19 -2.21 22.59
C VAL A 193 -2.00 -0.92 22.58
N GLU A 194 -1.35 0.24 22.77
CA GLU A 194 -2.03 1.54 22.74
C GLU A 194 -2.73 1.79 21.39
N TRP A 195 -2.04 1.50 20.29
CA TRP A 195 -2.60 1.64 18.95
C TRP A 195 -3.80 0.72 18.72
N LEU A 196 -3.71 -0.55 19.11
CA LEU A 196 -4.82 -1.51 18.97
C LEU A 196 -6.04 -1.10 19.80
N GLU A 197 -5.85 -0.73 21.07
CA GLU A 197 -6.95 -0.27 21.92
C GLU A 197 -7.62 0.98 21.36
N ALA A 198 -6.85 1.92 20.78
CA ALA A 198 -7.41 3.10 20.12
C ALA A 198 -8.25 2.73 18.89
N GLN A 199 -7.80 1.77 18.06
CA GLN A 199 -8.60 1.29 16.92
C GLN A 199 -9.94 0.70 17.38
N TYR A 200 -9.91 -0.19 18.39
CA TYR A 200 -11.13 -0.82 18.90
C TYR A 200 -12.05 0.18 19.62
N LEU A 201 -11.49 1.19 20.29
CA LEU A 201 -12.25 2.27 20.91
C LEU A 201 -13.01 3.10 19.88
N LEU A 202 -12.42 3.30 18.69
CA LEU A 202 -13.04 4.01 17.57
C LEU A 202 -14.02 3.14 16.75
N GLY A 203 -14.32 1.92 17.21
CA GLY A 203 -15.33 1.06 16.57
C GLY A 203 -14.81 0.18 15.43
N VAL A 204 -13.50 -0.07 15.37
CA VAL A 204 -12.96 -1.16 14.53
C VAL A 204 -13.39 -2.50 15.13
N SER A 205 -13.95 -3.38 14.31
CA SER A 205 -14.39 -4.72 14.70
C SER A 205 -13.24 -5.73 14.69
N THR A 206 -12.39 -5.67 13.66
CA THR A 206 -11.26 -6.60 13.46
C THR A 206 -10.05 -5.90 12.84
N VAL A 207 -8.87 -6.35 13.23
CA VAL A 207 -7.59 -5.93 12.65
C VAL A 207 -6.94 -7.13 11.96
N THR A 208 -6.63 -7.02 10.68
CA THR A 208 -5.82 -8.02 9.97
C THR A 208 -4.39 -7.54 9.84
N THR A 209 -3.45 -8.36 10.32
CA THR A 209 -2.02 -8.07 10.28
C THR A 209 -1.27 -9.14 9.49
N TYR A 210 -0.19 -8.72 8.81
CA TYR A 210 0.68 -9.63 8.08
C TYR A 210 2.04 -9.66 8.78
N VAL A 211 2.56 -10.84 9.08
CA VAL A 211 3.71 -11.00 9.96
C VAL A 211 4.86 -11.63 9.20
N TYR A 212 5.97 -10.89 9.08
CA TYR A 212 7.25 -11.44 8.62
C TYR A 212 8.05 -11.97 9.81
N THR A 213 8.71 -11.06 10.55
CA THR A 213 9.42 -11.37 11.78
C THR A 213 9.24 -10.22 12.74
N VAL A 214 8.87 -10.56 13.97
CA VAL A 214 8.63 -9.61 15.05
C VAL A 214 9.22 -10.16 16.35
N PRO A 215 9.59 -9.31 17.32
CA PRO A 215 10.07 -9.77 18.61
C PRO A 215 9.02 -10.58 19.39
N LYS A 216 9.47 -11.43 20.32
CA LYS A 216 8.58 -12.27 21.14
C LYS A 216 7.50 -11.48 21.88
N ARG A 217 7.82 -10.28 22.38
CA ARG A 217 6.85 -9.41 23.07
C ARG A 217 5.77 -8.89 22.13
N VAL A 218 6.13 -8.49 20.91
CA VAL A 218 5.17 -8.12 19.86
C VAL A 218 4.31 -9.32 19.49
N LYS A 219 4.91 -10.50 19.30
CA LYS A 219 4.17 -11.74 19.02
C LYS A 219 3.15 -12.06 20.12
N LYS A 220 3.53 -11.89 21.39
CA LYS A 220 2.64 -12.07 22.55
C LYS A 220 1.42 -11.14 22.50
N VAL A 221 1.60 -9.87 22.10
CA VAL A 221 0.48 -8.93 21.90
C VAL A 221 -0.44 -9.44 20.81
N LEU A 222 0.11 -9.81 19.64
CA LEU A 222 -0.69 -10.30 18.52
C LEU A 222 -1.48 -11.56 18.89
N ASP A 223 -0.86 -12.48 19.63
CA ASP A 223 -1.50 -13.73 20.09
C ASP A 223 -2.65 -13.45 21.04
N HIS A 224 -2.45 -12.57 22.02
CA HIS A 224 -3.50 -12.15 22.92
C HIS A 224 -4.75 -11.61 22.18
N TYR A 225 -4.58 -10.69 21.23
CA TYR A 225 -5.72 -10.18 20.46
C TYR A 225 -6.30 -11.21 19.46
N GLY A 226 -5.49 -12.17 19.00
CA GLY A 226 -5.96 -13.29 18.19
C GLY A 226 -6.85 -14.25 18.98
N GLU A 227 -6.46 -14.58 20.22
CA GLU A 227 -7.25 -15.41 21.15
C GLU A 227 -8.59 -14.74 21.53
N LEU A 228 -8.61 -13.40 21.61
CA LEU A 228 -9.84 -12.62 21.79
C LEU A 228 -10.73 -12.55 20.55
N GLY A 229 -10.30 -13.10 19.41
CA GLY A 229 -11.04 -13.03 18.14
C GLY A 229 -11.09 -11.63 17.51
N LYS A 230 -10.24 -10.70 17.96
CA LYS A 230 -10.21 -9.31 17.47
C LYS A 230 -9.14 -9.06 16.39
N LEU A 231 -8.16 -9.95 16.27
CA LEU A 231 -7.03 -9.78 15.36
C LEU A 231 -6.75 -11.05 14.57
N GLU A 232 -6.68 -10.92 13.25
CA GLU A 232 -6.18 -11.97 12.36
C GLU A 232 -4.69 -11.78 12.08
N GLN A 233 -3.88 -12.81 12.37
CA GLN A 233 -2.46 -12.83 12.04
C GLN A 233 -2.21 -13.72 10.82
N ILE A 234 -1.62 -13.15 9.77
CA ILE A 234 -1.32 -13.87 8.54
C ILE A 234 0.20 -13.93 8.35
N PRO A 235 0.81 -15.13 8.36
CA PRO A 235 2.23 -15.26 8.02
C PRO A 235 2.52 -14.76 6.60
N LEU A 236 3.59 -13.98 6.43
CA LEU A 236 3.95 -13.40 5.15
C LEU A 236 5.41 -13.73 4.79
N THR A 237 5.64 -14.00 3.51
CA THR A 237 6.98 -14.26 2.94
C THR A 237 7.14 -13.46 1.64
N LEU A 238 8.38 -13.06 1.34
CA LEU A 238 8.69 -12.50 0.02
C LEU A 238 8.58 -13.57 -1.07
N PRO A 239 8.08 -13.22 -2.26
CA PRO A 239 7.83 -14.17 -3.34
C PRO A 239 9.10 -14.60 -4.09
N GLY A 240 9.00 -15.71 -4.83
CA GLY A 240 10.05 -16.18 -5.73
C GLY A 240 11.37 -16.44 -5.03
N HIS A 241 12.46 -15.90 -5.59
CA HIS A 241 13.82 -16.02 -5.06
C HIS A 241 14.21 -14.87 -4.11
N SER A 242 13.25 -14.08 -3.63
CA SER A 242 13.54 -13.03 -2.66
C SER A 242 13.95 -13.61 -1.29
N PRO A 243 14.86 -12.93 -0.56
CA PRO A 243 15.37 -13.44 0.70
C PRO A 243 14.30 -13.38 1.80
N ASN A 244 14.15 -14.46 2.56
CA ASN A 244 13.22 -14.54 3.69
C ASN A 244 13.91 -14.72 5.05
N LEU A 245 15.25 -14.75 5.10
CA LEU A 245 15.99 -14.69 6.36
C LEU A 245 15.84 -13.28 6.96
N PRO A 246 15.45 -13.12 8.24
CA PRO A 246 14.96 -11.84 8.78
C PRO A 246 15.82 -10.61 8.47
N LEU A 247 17.09 -10.59 8.89
CA LEU A 247 17.98 -9.44 8.68
C LEU A 247 18.23 -9.16 7.19
N VAL A 248 18.41 -10.20 6.37
CA VAL A 248 18.65 -10.07 4.93
C VAL A 248 17.39 -9.56 4.23
N ARG A 249 16.23 -10.04 4.63
CA ARG A 249 14.92 -9.58 4.14
C ARG A 249 14.69 -8.11 4.48
N SER A 250 14.90 -7.70 5.74
CA SER A 250 14.73 -6.31 6.17
C SER A 250 15.66 -5.37 5.39
N GLN A 251 16.92 -5.76 5.19
CA GLN A 251 17.86 -5.00 4.35
C GLN A 251 17.43 -4.95 2.88
N TYR A 252 16.93 -6.05 2.32
CA TYR A 252 16.40 -6.09 0.96
C TYR A 252 15.22 -5.14 0.76
N ILE A 253 14.25 -5.17 1.69
CA ILE A 253 13.07 -4.30 1.70
C ILE A 253 13.48 -2.83 1.84
N ALA A 254 14.44 -2.52 2.73
CA ALA A 254 14.92 -1.16 2.95
C ALA A 254 15.64 -0.57 1.74
N ARG A 255 16.46 -1.36 1.05
CA ARG A 255 17.27 -0.90 -0.11
C ARG A 255 16.48 -0.81 -1.40
N ASN A 256 15.44 -1.63 -1.59
CA ASN A 256 14.65 -1.65 -2.82
C ASN A 256 13.22 -1.15 -2.59
N ARG A 257 13.09 0.17 -2.49
CA ARG A 257 11.81 0.84 -2.23
C ARG A 257 10.72 0.50 -3.26
N GLN A 258 11.08 0.37 -4.53
CA GLN A 258 10.11 0.11 -5.59
C GLN A 258 9.61 -1.34 -5.57
N GLN A 259 10.47 -2.30 -5.24
CA GLN A 259 10.05 -3.67 -5.02
C GLN A 259 9.24 -3.81 -3.72
N LYS A 260 9.65 -3.12 -2.64
CA LYS A 260 8.88 -3.04 -1.39
C LYS A 260 7.44 -2.61 -1.63
N ARG A 261 7.24 -1.49 -2.35
CA ARG A 261 5.89 -0.98 -2.68
C ARG A 261 5.05 -2.00 -3.45
N ARG A 262 5.64 -2.76 -4.37
CA ARG A 262 4.96 -3.85 -5.10
C ARG A 262 4.58 -5.02 -4.19
N HIS A 263 5.49 -5.44 -3.31
CA HIS A 263 5.22 -6.52 -2.35
C HIS A 263 4.09 -6.16 -1.39
N GLU A 264 4.00 -4.90 -0.97
CA GLU A 264 2.93 -4.41 -0.09
C GLU A 264 1.53 -4.49 -0.71
N LEU A 265 1.39 -4.59 -2.03
CA LEU A 265 0.07 -4.64 -2.68
C LEU A 265 -0.64 -5.97 -2.49
N ILE A 266 0.10 -7.06 -2.28
CA ILE A 266 -0.51 -8.36 -1.97
C ILE A 266 -1.27 -8.32 -0.64
N PRO A 267 -0.67 -7.96 0.51
CA PRO A 267 -1.41 -7.93 1.78
C PRO A 267 -2.57 -6.91 1.80
N TYR A 268 -2.46 -5.78 1.10
CA TYR A 268 -3.57 -4.83 1.01
C TYR A 268 -4.79 -5.45 0.33
N ASN A 269 -4.56 -6.13 -0.78
CA ASN A 269 -5.63 -6.72 -1.55
C ASN A 269 -6.13 -8.02 -0.91
N ASP A 270 -5.28 -8.82 -0.26
CA ASP A 270 -5.72 -10.01 0.50
C ASP A 270 -6.66 -9.58 1.63
N CYS A 271 -6.33 -8.49 2.33
CA CYS A 271 -7.19 -7.94 3.38
C CYS A 271 -8.54 -7.45 2.83
N LEU A 272 -8.54 -6.74 1.70
CA LEU A 272 -9.77 -6.34 1.01
C LEU A 272 -10.67 -7.55 0.74
N TYR A 273 -10.11 -8.63 0.17
CA TYR A 273 -10.89 -9.80 -0.22
C TYR A 273 -11.37 -10.64 0.97
N ARG A 274 -10.67 -10.60 2.11
CA ARG A 274 -11.15 -11.20 3.37
C ARG A 274 -12.37 -10.49 3.93
N HIS A 275 -12.41 -9.17 3.81
CA HIS A 275 -13.43 -8.34 4.44
C HIS A 275 -14.55 -7.90 3.50
N ILE A 276 -14.52 -8.34 2.23
CA ILE A 276 -15.51 -7.93 1.23
C ILE A 276 -16.94 -8.32 1.58
N SER A 277 -17.12 -9.42 2.31
CA SER A 277 -18.43 -9.94 2.72
C SER A 277 -18.84 -9.49 4.12
N THR A 278 -17.90 -9.06 4.95
CA THR A 278 -18.13 -8.79 6.39
C THR A 278 -18.09 -7.31 6.75
N HIS A 279 -17.44 -6.45 5.96
CA HIS A 279 -17.28 -5.03 6.29
C HIS A 279 -17.71 -4.11 5.14
N ARG A 280 -18.21 -2.93 5.49
CA ARG A 280 -18.56 -1.87 4.51
C ARG A 280 -17.31 -1.19 3.96
N TYR A 281 -16.33 -0.93 4.83
CA TYR A 281 -15.06 -0.31 4.47
C TYR A 281 -13.87 -1.10 5.03
N ILE A 282 -12.76 -1.05 4.30
CA ILE A 282 -11.44 -1.38 4.85
C ILE A 282 -10.60 -0.11 5.01
N LEU A 283 -9.76 -0.08 6.04
CA LEU A 283 -8.86 1.04 6.32
C LEU A 283 -7.42 0.52 6.42
N ILE A 284 -6.58 0.90 5.45
CA ILE A 284 -5.18 0.45 5.40
C ILE A 284 -4.31 1.43 6.21
N LEU A 285 -3.73 0.97 7.31
CA LEU A 285 -2.94 1.79 8.23
C LEU A 285 -1.56 1.21 8.51
N ASP A 286 -0.63 2.11 8.81
CA ASP A 286 0.57 1.80 9.57
C ASP A 286 0.26 1.84 11.08
N ILE A 287 1.03 1.13 11.90
CA ILE A 287 0.83 1.08 13.37
C ILE A 287 1.17 2.41 14.08
N ASP A 288 1.62 3.41 13.32
CA ASP A 288 1.87 4.78 13.76
C ASP A 288 0.85 5.78 13.20
N GLU A 289 -0.27 5.29 12.64
CA GLU A 289 -1.35 6.11 12.08
C GLU A 289 -2.69 5.85 12.76
N LEU A 290 -3.44 6.91 13.07
CA LEU A 290 -4.77 6.84 13.67
C LEU A 290 -5.71 7.81 12.94
N VAL A 291 -6.82 7.30 12.39
CA VAL A 291 -7.88 8.19 11.88
C VAL A 291 -8.80 8.51 13.04
N VAL A 292 -9.00 9.79 13.33
CA VAL A 292 -9.79 10.23 14.47
C VAL A 292 -10.98 11.00 13.92
N PRO A 293 -12.23 10.57 14.16
CA PRO A 293 -13.39 11.41 13.92
C PRO A 293 -13.23 12.70 14.74
N MET A 294 -13.79 13.82 14.32
CA MET A 294 -13.70 15.05 15.13
C MET A 294 -15.00 15.35 15.87
N GLU A 295 -16.14 14.92 15.32
CA GLU A 295 -17.48 15.22 15.86
C GLU A 295 -18.23 13.97 16.36
N HIS A 296 -17.68 12.76 16.12
CA HIS A 296 -18.34 11.49 16.43
C HIS A 296 -17.49 10.57 17.32
N ASN A 297 -18.10 9.64 18.06
CA ASN A 297 -17.35 8.78 18.98
C ASN A 297 -16.77 7.52 18.33
N ASN A 298 -17.20 7.17 17.13
CA ASN A 298 -16.75 5.96 16.44
C ASN A 298 -16.87 6.12 14.91
N TYR A 299 -16.29 5.17 14.18
CA TYR A 299 -16.33 5.16 12.73
C TYR A 299 -17.72 4.88 12.15
N PHE A 300 -18.58 4.15 12.86
CA PHE A 300 -19.94 3.88 12.39
C PHE A 300 -20.74 5.18 12.24
N ASP A 301 -20.77 6.01 13.29
CA ASP A 301 -21.48 7.28 13.31
C ASP A 301 -20.87 8.30 12.33
N LEU A 302 -19.53 8.35 12.25
CA LEU A 302 -18.82 9.18 11.27
C LEU A 302 -19.20 8.81 9.83
N LEU A 303 -19.18 7.51 9.51
CA LEU A 303 -19.54 7.04 8.18
C LEU A 303 -21.00 7.35 7.87
N LYS A 304 -21.91 7.16 8.83
CA LYS A 304 -23.33 7.48 8.67
C LYS A 304 -23.54 8.97 8.35
N ALA A 305 -22.84 9.87 9.03
CA ALA A 305 -22.91 11.31 8.74
C ALA A 305 -22.40 11.63 7.33
N ILE A 306 -21.24 11.10 6.94
CA ILE A 306 -20.67 11.31 5.60
C ILE A 306 -21.59 10.74 4.51
N GLU A 307 -22.18 9.57 4.75
CA GLU A 307 -23.08 8.88 3.81
C GLU A 307 -24.42 9.61 3.63
N GLN A 308 -24.89 10.36 4.64
CA GLN A 308 -26.11 11.17 4.53
C GLN A 308 -25.90 12.41 3.65
N ASP A 309 -24.70 13.01 3.71
CA ASP A 309 -24.37 14.23 2.98
C ASP A 309 -23.80 13.98 1.57
N THR A 310 -23.57 12.72 1.20
CA THR A 310 -22.90 12.36 -0.07
C THR A 310 -23.54 11.16 -0.76
N SER A 311 -23.30 10.98 -2.06
CA SER A 311 -23.60 9.73 -2.78
C SER A 311 -22.54 8.66 -2.48
N ALA A 312 -22.38 8.36 -1.19
CA ALA A 312 -21.37 7.42 -0.69
C ALA A 312 -21.60 5.99 -1.22
N ASP A 313 -22.84 5.64 -1.56
CA ASP A 313 -23.23 4.40 -2.24
C ASP A 313 -22.46 4.19 -3.56
N ARG A 314 -22.05 5.28 -4.22
CA ARG A 314 -21.27 5.26 -5.46
C ARG A 314 -19.84 5.70 -5.29
N THR A 315 -19.28 5.73 -4.07
CA THR A 315 -17.92 6.23 -3.82
C THR A 315 -16.92 5.09 -3.64
N THR A 316 -15.69 5.26 -4.14
CA THR A 316 -14.60 4.28 -3.92
C THR A 316 -13.97 4.38 -2.54
N SER A 317 -13.74 5.61 -2.06
CA SER A 317 -12.91 5.88 -0.88
C SER A 317 -13.28 7.18 -0.20
N LEU A 318 -13.15 7.23 1.12
CA LEU A 318 -13.20 8.43 1.95
C LEU A 318 -11.79 8.70 2.48
N SER A 319 -11.14 9.74 1.98
CA SER A 319 -9.75 10.09 2.32
C SER A 319 -9.70 11.14 3.41
N PHE A 320 -8.98 10.82 4.48
CA PHE A 320 -8.76 11.71 5.62
C PHE A 320 -7.43 12.45 5.48
N PRO A 321 -7.40 13.77 5.72
CA PRO A 321 -6.19 14.57 5.65
C PRO A 321 -5.22 14.18 6.76
N ASN A 322 -3.92 14.26 6.50
CA ASN A 322 -2.88 13.90 7.46
C ASN A 322 -2.36 15.11 8.23
N VAL A 323 -2.13 14.93 9.52
CA VAL A 323 -1.30 15.80 10.35
C VAL A 323 -0.21 14.98 11.02
N PHE A 324 1.00 15.53 11.07
CA PHE A 324 2.13 14.85 11.71
C PHE A 324 2.17 15.16 13.20
N LYS A 325 2.54 14.15 13.99
CA LYS A 325 2.79 14.25 15.43
C LYS A 325 4.20 13.77 15.70
N PHE A 326 5.11 14.73 15.89
CA PHE A 326 6.51 14.47 16.27
C PHE A 326 6.66 14.44 17.79
N PRO A 327 7.66 13.75 18.35
CA PRO A 327 7.93 13.82 19.78
C PRO A 327 8.05 15.27 20.26
N ALA A 328 7.22 15.66 21.22
CA ALA A 328 7.26 16.99 21.78
C ALA A 328 8.60 17.23 22.51
N LYS A 329 9.15 18.44 22.38
CA LYS A 329 10.36 18.85 23.14
C LYS A 329 10.09 18.88 24.64
N LEU A 330 8.88 19.28 25.02
CA LEU A 330 8.40 19.28 26.40
C LEU A 330 7.41 18.14 26.54
N VAL A 331 7.79 17.17 27.35
CA VAL A 331 7.01 15.96 27.53
C VAL A 331 6.06 16.16 28.71
N ASN A 332 4.77 15.90 28.51
CA ASN A 332 3.82 15.91 29.62
C ASN A 332 4.15 14.77 30.59
N GLN A 333 4.57 15.11 31.81
CA GLN A 333 4.91 14.15 32.86
C GLN A 333 3.68 13.60 33.59
N SER A 334 2.52 14.26 33.45
CA SER A 334 1.26 13.78 34.05
C SER A 334 0.64 12.62 33.29
N VAL A 335 1.07 12.37 32.05
CA VAL A 335 0.65 11.19 31.25
C VAL A 335 1.75 10.11 31.35
N PRO A 336 1.40 8.88 31.74
CA PRO A 336 2.32 7.74 31.79
C PRO A 336 3.13 7.53 30.50
N GLU A 337 4.38 7.06 30.63
CA GLU A 337 5.29 6.90 29.50
C GLU A 337 4.81 5.88 28.46
N HIS A 338 4.09 4.85 28.89
CA HIS A 338 3.55 3.83 28.00
C HIS A 338 2.36 4.30 27.15
N LEU A 339 1.79 5.47 27.43
CA LEU A 339 0.71 6.09 26.65
C LEU A 339 1.29 7.10 25.64
N TYR A 340 2.04 6.58 24.67
CA TYR A 340 2.79 7.37 23.70
C TYR A 340 1.92 8.32 22.86
N MET A 341 0.75 7.86 22.40
CA MET A 341 -0.17 8.67 21.61
C MET A 341 -0.80 9.79 22.43
N LEU A 342 -1.27 9.50 23.65
CA LEU A 342 -1.86 10.49 24.55
C LEU A 342 -0.83 11.50 25.05
N ARG A 343 0.41 11.06 25.29
CA ARG A 343 1.50 11.93 25.73
C ARG A 343 1.94 12.92 24.64
N ASN A 344 1.67 12.60 23.37
CA ASN A 344 1.98 13.49 22.26
C ASN A 344 0.83 14.46 21.96
N SER A 345 0.75 15.53 22.75
CA SER A 345 -0.34 16.51 22.72
C SER A 345 -0.24 17.57 21.62
N HIS A 346 0.79 17.51 20.76
CA HIS A 346 0.99 18.51 19.70
C HIS A 346 0.94 17.85 18.32
N ARG A 347 0.59 18.64 17.31
CA ARG A 347 0.66 18.26 15.90
C ARG A 347 1.27 19.40 15.09
N SER A 348 1.79 19.09 13.90
CA SER A 348 2.15 20.12 12.92
C SER A 348 0.93 21.00 12.63
N ARG A 349 1.10 22.32 12.60
CA ARG A 349 0.03 23.25 12.21
C ARG A 349 -0.44 22.99 10.79
N LYS A 350 0.51 22.65 9.92
CA LYS A 350 0.24 22.36 8.51
C LYS A 350 -0.39 20.97 8.35
N THR A 351 -1.60 20.98 7.81
CA THR A 351 -2.30 19.79 7.32
C THR A 351 -1.81 19.44 5.92
N SER A 352 -1.60 18.15 5.64
CA SER A 352 -1.14 17.69 4.33
C SER A 352 -2.18 17.96 3.24
N ASP A 353 -1.72 18.25 2.03
CA ASP A 353 -2.58 18.33 0.85
C ASP A 353 -3.36 17.03 0.58
N ARG A 354 -4.51 17.17 -0.09
CA ARG A 354 -5.48 16.09 -0.37
C ARG A 354 -4.88 14.80 -0.95
N ARG A 355 -3.74 14.85 -1.64
CA ARG A 355 -3.10 13.69 -2.29
C ARG A 355 -1.90 13.12 -1.53
N ASN A 356 -1.46 13.79 -0.48
CA ASN A 356 -0.22 13.47 0.23
C ASN A 356 -0.54 12.92 1.61
N TYR A 357 0.06 11.78 1.97
CA TYR A 357 0.04 11.16 3.31
C TYR A 357 -1.32 10.80 3.92
N GLY A 358 -2.45 11.23 3.35
CA GLY A 358 -3.79 10.87 3.80
C GLY A 358 -4.03 9.36 3.73
N LYS A 359 -4.96 8.88 4.53
CA LYS A 359 -5.41 7.47 4.50
C LYS A 359 -6.89 7.40 4.20
N SER A 360 -7.28 6.35 3.50
CA SER A 360 -8.64 6.22 2.99
C SER A 360 -9.34 5.00 3.59
N MET A 361 -10.55 5.22 4.08
CA MET A 361 -11.53 4.14 4.23
C MET A 361 -12.05 3.81 2.84
N THR A 362 -11.82 2.58 2.38
CA THR A 362 -12.11 2.16 1.01
C THR A 362 -13.29 1.20 1.00
N SER A 363 -14.30 1.52 0.19
CA SER A 363 -15.55 0.75 0.10
C SER A 363 -15.27 -0.65 -0.43
N THR A 364 -15.78 -1.67 0.25
CA THR A 364 -15.65 -3.06 -0.20
C THR A 364 -16.55 -3.39 -1.39
N ALA A 365 -17.62 -2.61 -1.60
CA ALA A 365 -18.61 -2.84 -2.65
C ALA A 365 -18.19 -2.28 -4.02
N ASN A 366 -17.27 -1.31 -4.05
CA ASN A 366 -17.05 -0.45 -5.22
C ASN A 366 -15.64 -0.57 -5.85
N VAL A 367 -14.76 -1.38 -5.27
CA VAL A 367 -13.34 -1.43 -5.65
C VAL A 367 -12.87 -2.85 -6.00
N ALA A 368 -12.04 -2.93 -7.05
CA ALA A 368 -11.44 -4.18 -7.50
C ALA A 368 -10.07 -4.39 -6.86
N THR A 369 -9.30 -3.32 -6.66
CA THR A 369 -8.02 -3.42 -5.95
C THR A 369 -7.71 -2.12 -5.23
N VAL A 370 -6.87 -2.21 -4.21
CA VAL A 370 -6.48 -1.09 -3.34
C VAL A 370 -4.97 -0.85 -3.35
N PHE A 371 -4.61 0.40 -3.08
CA PHE A 371 -3.27 0.88 -2.77
C PHE A 371 -3.26 1.49 -1.36
N ASN A 372 -2.08 1.70 -0.76
CA ASN A 372 -1.94 2.17 0.63
C ASN A 372 -2.76 3.44 0.97
N HIS A 373 -3.01 4.32 -0.01
CA HIS A 373 -3.68 5.61 0.21
C HIS A 373 -5.05 5.73 -0.47
N PHE A 374 -5.40 4.87 -1.44
CA PHE A 374 -6.60 5.02 -2.27
C PHE A 374 -7.01 3.71 -2.97
N ALA A 375 -8.25 3.66 -3.44
CA ALA A 375 -8.73 2.63 -4.35
C ALA A 375 -7.97 2.68 -5.69
N LEU A 376 -7.24 1.61 -6.02
CA LEU A 376 -6.40 1.57 -7.21
C LEU A 376 -7.23 1.33 -8.48
N HIS A 377 -8.18 0.39 -8.43
CA HIS A 377 -9.06 0.09 -9.54
C HIS A 377 -10.51 0.05 -9.06
N ARG A 378 -11.41 0.74 -9.78
CA ARG A 378 -12.86 0.70 -9.54
C ARG A 378 -13.46 -0.60 -10.08
N LEU A 379 -14.57 -1.05 -9.51
CA LEU A 379 -15.32 -2.18 -10.06
C LEU A 379 -16.09 -1.78 -11.32
N THR A 380 -16.74 -0.61 -11.31
CA THR A 380 -17.50 -0.11 -12.44
C THR A 380 -17.16 1.36 -12.75
N PRO A 381 -17.39 1.83 -13.98
CA PRO A 381 -17.08 3.22 -14.38
C PRO A 381 -17.99 4.25 -13.72
N ASN A 382 -19.20 3.84 -13.32
CA ASN A 382 -20.22 4.71 -12.75
C ASN A 382 -20.01 5.00 -11.24
N VAL A 383 -18.91 4.50 -10.68
CA VAL A 383 -18.52 4.78 -9.30
C VAL A 383 -17.66 6.05 -9.28
N THR A 384 -18.08 7.02 -8.49
CA THR A 384 -17.36 8.24 -8.12
C THR A 384 -16.02 7.91 -7.49
N GLY A 385 -15.02 8.77 -7.73
CA GLY A 385 -13.69 8.61 -7.13
C GLY A 385 -13.67 8.87 -5.63
N THR A 386 -12.49 9.12 -5.09
CA THR A 386 -12.28 9.43 -3.67
C THR A 386 -12.96 10.74 -3.26
N ILE A 387 -13.74 10.70 -2.19
CA ILE A 387 -14.21 11.89 -1.47
C ILE A 387 -13.13 12.29 -0.46
N TYR A 388 -12.77 13.57 -0.43
CA TYR A 388 -11.84 14.11 0.54
C TYR A 388 -12.60 14.66 1.73
N VAL A 389 -12.47 13.99 2.87
CA VAL A 389 -13.16 14.35 4.11
C VAL A 389 -12.55 15.64 4.65
N PRO A 390 -13.35 16.64 5.02
CA PRO A 390 -12.84 17.85 5.65
C PRO A 390 -12.24 17.53 7.02
N GLU A 391 -11.19 18.27 7.40
CA GLU A 391 -10.53 18.10 8.70
C GLU A 391 -11.50 18.23 9.88
N THR A 392 -12.58 19.02 9.74
CA THR A 392 -13.63 19.20 10.75
C THR A 392 -14.44 17.93 11.03
N LEU A 393 -14.50 16.97 10.11
CA LEU A 393 -15.19 15.69 10.31
C LEU A 393 -14.25 14.58 10.76
N GLY A 394 -13.03 14.56 10.22
CA GLY A 394 -12.04 13.55 10.59
C GLY A 394 -10.65 13.88 10.09
N VAL A 395 -9.65 13.49 10.87
CA VAL A 395 -8.24 13.73 10.58
C VAL A 395 -7.43 12.45 10.83
N LYS A 396 -6.37 12.23 10.04
CA LYS A 396 -5.40 11.17 10.27
C LYS A 396 -4.18 11.70 11.01
N LEU A 397 -4.00 11.27 12.25
CA LEU A 397 -2.81 11.52 13.04
C LEU A 397 -1.70 10.56 12.61
N HIS A 398 -0.49 11.09 12.38
CA HIS A 398 0.66 10.32 11.95
C HIS A 398 1.84 10.54 12.88
N TYR A 399 2.10 9.55 13.73
CA TYR A 399 3.08 9.63 14.80
C TYR A 399 4.47 9.24 14.30
N LYS A 400 5.33 10.22 14.02
CA LYS A 400 6.67 9.95 13.49
C LYS A 400 7.75 10.38 14.46
N GLY A 401 8.76 9.53 14.67
CA GLY A 401 9.97 9.94 15.39
C GLY A 401 10.81 10.95 14.60
N THR A 402 10.78 10.88 13.27
CA THR A 402 11.54 11.75 12.35
C THR A 402 10.71 12.08 11.12
N CYS A 403 10.96 13.24 10.50
CA CYS A 403 10.23 13.65 9.30
C CYS A 403 10.44 12.67 8.14
N PRO A 404 9.38 12.30 7.40
CA PRO A 404 9.50 11.48 6.20
C PRO A 404 10.38 12.16 5.14
N ILE A 405 11.24 11.37 4.49
CA ILE A 405 12.15 11.84 3.43
C ILE A 405 11.37 12.51 2.28
N GLU A 406 10.14 12.08 2.06
CA GLU A 406 9.25 12.58 1.01
C GLU A 406 8.79 14.02 1.26
N SER A 407 8.83 14.51 2.51
CA SER A 407 8.42 15.87 2.85
C SER A 407 9.50 16.91 2.50
N ARG A 408 10.74 16.48 2.24
CA ARG A 408 11.84 17.30 1.71
C ARG A 408 11.98 18.64 2.47
N SER A 409 11.77 19.76 1.78
CA SER A 409 11.93 21.12 2.29
C SER A 409 10.88 21.51 3.34
N GLU A 410 9.79 20.77 3.46
CA GLU A 410 8.73 21.07 4.44
C GLU A 410 9.06 20.53 5.85
N CYS A 411 10.11 19.71 5.99
CA CYS A 411 10.39 19.03 7.25
C CYS A 411 10.64 19.98 8.43
N ASP A 412 11.33 21.11 8.20
CA ASP A 412 11.62 22.08 9.25
C ASP A 412 10.34 22.74 9.75
N GLU A 413 9.48 23.18 8.83
CA GLU A 413 8.15 23.74 9.13
C GLU A 413 7.30 22.72 9.91
N LEU A 414 7.19 21.48 9.40
CA LEU A 414 6.36 20.43 9.99
C LEU A 414 6.77 20.08 11.44
N GLN A 415 8.07 20.15 11.76
CA GLN A 415 8.56 19.82 13.11
C GLN A 415 8.54 21.00 14.07
N THR A 416 8.63 22.24 13.58
CA THR A 416 8.82 23.43 14.43
C THR A 416 7.54 24.24 14.61
N ASP A 417 6.71 24.37 13.58
CA ASP A 417 5.40 25.01 13.68
C ASP A 417 4.35 23.98 14.10
N THR A 418 4.14 23.90 15.41
CA THR A 418 3.22 22.95 16.03
C THR A 418 2.14 23.66 16.83
N VAL A 419 0.99 22.99 16.96
CA VAL A 419 -0.17 23.44 17.76
C VAL A 419 -0.61 22.35 18.72
N PRO A 420 -1.23 22.71 19.86
CA PRO A 420 -1.96 21.75 20.68
C PRO A 420 -3.01 21.01 19.85
N ASP A 421 -3.16 19.73 20.14
CA ASP A 421 -4.07 18.82 19.44
C ASP A 421 -4.93 18.07 20.45
N HIS A 422 -6.22 18.37 20.44
CA HIS A 422 -7.23 17.83 21.35
C HIS A 422 -8.07 16.71 20.70
N SER A 423 -7.67 16.22 19.52
CA SER A 423 -8.46 15.27 18.73
C SER A 423 -8.80 13.97 19.47
N ILE A 424 -7.90 13.50 20.34
CA ILE A 424 -8.06 12.25 21.10
C ILE A 424 -8.43 12.45 22.58
N ASP A 425 -8.52 13.69 23.07
CA ASP A 425 -8.73 13.98 24.49
C ASP A 425 -10.04 13.39 25.02
N ARG A 426 -11.10 13.42 24.20
CA ARG A 426 -12.40 12.84 24.55
C ARG A 426 -12.40 11.31 24.72
N PHE A 427 -11.31 10.66 24.31
CA PHE A 427 -11.11 9.22 24.43
C PHE A 427 -10.04 8.86 25.48
N ALA A 428 -9.36 9.84 26.06
CA ALA A 428 -8.15 9.65 26.85
C ALA A 428 -8.36 8.70 28.04
N ASP A 429 -9.36 8.98 28.89
CA ASP A 429 -9.60 8.20 30.11
C ASP A 429 -9.92 6.72 29.79
N GLU A 430 -10.77 6.49 28.80
CA GLU A 430 -11.16 5.15 28.40
C GLU A 430 -10.03 4.41 27.68
N LEU A 431 -9.23 5.12 26.88
CA LEU A 431 -8.05 4.55 26.22
C LEU A 431 -7.00 4.15 27.26
N GLU A 432 -6.67 5.04 28.21
CA GLU A 432 -5.75 4.73 29.30
C GLU A 432 -6.20 3.51 30.10
N ARG A 433 -7.48 3.49 30.51
CA ARG A 433 -8.04 2.37 31.27
C ARG A 433 -7.89 1.03 30.52
N ARG A 434 -8.18 1.02 29.21
CA ARG A 434 -8.04 -0.17 28.35
C ARG A 434 -6.59 -0.61 28.23
N VAL A 435 -5.69 0.32 27.95
CA VAL A 435 -4.26 0.03 27.77
C VAL A 435 -3.66 -0.50 29.07
N ASN A 436 -3.94 0.13 30.21
CA ASN A 436 -3.45 -0.32 31.51
C ASN A 436 -3.90 -1.76 31.80
N ARG A 437 -5.19 -2.05 31.60
CA ARG A 437 -5.73 -3.40 31.77
C ARG A 437 -5.00 -4.42 30.88
N THR A 438 -4.89 -4.14 29.59
CA THR A 438 -4.28 -5.07 28.62
C THR A 438 -2.79 -5.27 28.91
N LEU A 439 -2.06 -4.22 29.31
CA LEU A 439 -0.66 -4.33 29.70
C LEU A 439 -0.47 -5.17 30.97
N SER A 440 -1.36 -5.04 31.97
CA SER A 440 -1.33 -5.89 33.16
C SER A 440 -1.65 -7.36 32.84
N GLU A 441 -2.64 -7.64 31.99
CA GLU A 441 -2.95 -9.00 31.51
C GLU A 441 -1.75 -9.63 30.78
N LEU A 442 -1.05 -8.82 29.99
CA LEU A 442 0.19 -9.22 29.30
C LEU A 442 1.42 -9.26 30.21
N ARG A 443 1.31 -8.84 31.49
CA ARG A 443 2.44 -8.71 32.43
C ARG A 443 3.57 -7.83 31.88
N PHE A 444 3.20 -6.73 31.22
CA PHE A 444 4.13 -5.69 30.77
C PHE A 444 4.18 -4.50 31.73
N LEU A 445 3.18 -4.38 32.59
CA LEU A 445 3.09 -3.47 33.74
C LEU A 445 2.73 -4.26 35.00
#